data_AF-A0A974TQA8-F1
#
_entry.id   AF-A0A974TQA8-F1
#
_cell.length_a   1.000
_cell.length_b   1.000
_cell.length_c   1.000
_cell.angle_alpha   90.00
_cell.angle_beta   90.00
_cell.angle_gamma   90.00
#
_symmetry.space_group_name_H-M   'P 1'
#
loop_
_entity.id
_entity.type
_entity.pdbx_description
1 polymer ?
#
loop_
_entity_poly.entity_id
_entity_poly.type
_entity_poly.pdbx_seq_one_letter_code
_entity_poly.pdbx_strand_id
1 'polypeptide(L)'
;MNRQLSAREIKDISRTNTTPINIPRSTRQVNQNAATSMPAGKMVPLDAFPLLREDALRNSMMTVRVDLMETAEIIKNAIQCRVMAYFVPFLAFARFNGGMDEFNRSYMKQNIADGATVTPFFNSQVAGAAGSIPIHKYLGFHAGAADTINTAYIEAYNIIWNFRARNRSETLFQAKKRLETATSLAPAFWQHEQFKYVVPDWDDIAMEGQVDLTFTNALAPIKGLGTTVPNAQANIANVKETGGGTRTYASASMFRDASSANFMELAAGVPQVFANLAAAGVKISLANIELAKKTQWYAELKAQFEGIPDNYVIDLLMQGVNVPDQMWKQPILIADKTQVFGIEKRWATDGANLTDAVVNGSALVDLDMVLPRCPTGGIVMIVAEIMPEQLFERMRDPLLFITDPAKLPNALRDDLDPQKVERMSKGEVDTSHSDPNGLFGYRPLNWMWQASNTRIGGKWFKSAPSTAFNEDRQHFWTVEVTDPSYNSDFMISETFNTLPFVVTNQDVGEVQIHGTAIIEGNTQFGTRLLENDNAYVEVLAQVDQSRLTKGV
;
A
#
# COMPACT_ATOMS: atom_id res chain seq x y z
N MET A 1 -18.10 37.80 19.49
CA MET A 1 -17.45 39.04 19.94
C MET A 1 -16.48 39.46 18.84
N ASN A 2 -16.89 40.37 17.94
CA ASN A 2 -16.07 40.82 16.82
C ASN A 2 -14.91 41.65 17.36
N ARG A 3 -13.67 41.15 17.32
CA ARG A 3 -12.50 42.01 17.56
C ARG A 3 -12.35 42.90 16.33
N GLN A 4 -12.94 44.10 16.38
CA GLN A 4 -12.60 45.17 15.44
C GLN A 4 -11.11 45.46 15.60
N LEU A 5 -10.36 45.38 14.51
CA LEU A 5 -8.95 45.75 14.48
C LEU A 5 -8.82 47.20 14.95
N SER A 6 -7.91 47.44 15.89
CA SER A 6 -7.70 48.77 16.43
C SER A 6 -7.09 49.69 15.36
N ALA A 7 -7.36 50.99 15.45
CA ALA A 7 -6.83 51.98 14.50
C ALA A 7 -5.29 52.03 14.43
N ARG A 8 -4.58 51.49 15.44
CA ARG A 8 -3.13 51.28 15.43
C ARG A 8 -2.72 50.05 14.61
N GLU A 9 -3.42 48.92 14.76
CA GLU A 9 -3.19 47.70 13.98
C GLU A 9 -3.45 47.93 12.48
N ILE A 10 -4.38 48.82 12.11
CA ILE A 10 -4.66 49.20 10.71
C ILE A 10 -3.51 50.01 10.09
N LYS A 11 -2.77 50.80 10.88
CA LYS A 11 -1.64 51.61 10.41
C LYS A 11 -0.35 50.81 10.18
N ASP A 12 -0.18 49.70 10.89
CA ASP A 12 0.96 48.77 10.76
C ASP A 12 0.73 47.62 9.76
N ILE A 13 -0.35 47.69 8.96
CA ILE A 13 -0.60 46.68 7.91
C ILE A 13 0.48 46.80 6.85
N SER A 14 1.46 45.89 6.91
CA SER A 14 2.28 45.48 5.78
C SER A 14 1.35 45.23 4.58
N ARG A 15 1.62 45.91 3.45
CA ARG A 15 0.86 45.74 2.20
C ARG A 15 0.93 44.30 1.67
N THR A 16 1.89 43.51 2.15
CA THR A 16 2.10 42.10 1.84
C THR A 16 1.92 41.25 3.11
N ASN A 17 0.71 41.26 3.68
CA ASN A 17 0.37 40.33 4.75
C ASN A 17 0.05 38.95 4.15
N THR A 18 0.74 37.91 4.62
CA THR A 18 0.55 36.52 4.20
C THR A 18 -0.31 35.71 5.18
N THR A 19 -0.77 36.32 6.27
CA THR A 19 -1.64 35.66 7.26
C THR A 19 -3.12 35.78 6.88
N PRO A 20 -3.90 34.69 7.00
CA PRO A 20 -5.34 34.74 6.73
C PRO A 20 -6.06 35.58 7.78
N ILE A 21 -7.18 36.17 7.40
CA ILE A 21 -8.05 36.88 8.34
C ILE A 21 -8.63 35.91 9.39
N ASN A 22 -8.71 36.35 10.64
CA ASN A 22 -9.29 35.54 11.72
C ASN A 22 -10.82 35.58 11.67
N ILE A 23 -11.43 34.53 11.10
CA ILE A 23 -12.87 34.30 11.11
C ILE A 23 -13.22 33.40 12.32
N PRO A 24 -14.27 33.69 13.10
CA PRO A 24 -14.69 32.81 14.19
C PRO A 24 -15.08 31.44 13.65
N ARG A 25 -14.51 30.38 14.22
CA ARG A 25 -14.80 29.00 13.81
C ARG A 25 -16.15 28.56 14.40
N SER A 26 -16.90 27.79 13.64
CA SER A 26 -18.12 27.14 14.12
C SER A 26 -17.92 25.63 14.20
N THR A 27 -18.72 24.99 15.05
CA THR A 27 -18.82 23.53 15.11
C THR A 27 -20.05 23.08 14.36
N ARG A 28 -19.86 22.16 13.40
CA ARG A 28 -20.94 21.47 12.68
C ARG A 28 -20.94 19.99 13.04
N GLN A 29 -22.12 19.44 13.27
CA GLN A 29 -22.29 18.01 13.51
C GLN A 29 -22.90 17.38 12.26
N VAL A 30 -22.30 16.29 11.80
CA VAL A 30 -22.85 15.43 10.75
C VAL A 30 -23.26 14.14 11.44
N ASN A 31 -24.56 14.01 11.69
CA ASN A 31 -25.14 12.80 12.28
C ASN A 31 -25.40 11.82 11.16
N GLN A 32 -24.80 10.63 11.26
CA GLN A 32 -24.87 9.62 10.23
C GLN A 32 -25.68 8.44 10.75
N ASN A 33 -26.71 8.11 10.00
CA ASN A 33 -27.57 6.96 10.23
C ASN A 33 -27.80 6.30 8.87
N ALA A 34 -27.02 5.27 8.58
CA ALA A 34 -27.04 4.59 7.29
C ALA A 34 -27.26 3.09 7.50
N ALA A 35 -28.04 2.49 6.62
CA ALA A 35 -28.22 1.05 6.54
C ALA A 35 -27.93 0.61 5.10
N THR A 36 -27.13 -0.43 4.93
CA THR A 36 -26.71 -0.95 3.63
C THR A 36 -26.44 -2.44 3.70
N SER A 37 -26.34 -3.11 2.56
CA SER A 37 -25.93 -4.51 2.46
C SER A 37 -24.47 -4.60 2.02
N MET A 38 -23.81 -5.74 2.24
CA MET A 38 -22.41 -5.93 1.88
C MET A 38 -22.15 -7.29 1.23
N PRO A 39 -21.71 -7.33 -0.04
CA PRO A 39 -21.17 -8.53 -0.64
C PRO A 39 -19.83 -8.89 0.01
N ALA A 40 -19.61 -10.19 0.24
CA ALA A 40 -18.34 -10.68 0.77
C ALA A 40 -17.24 -10.68 -0.31
N GLY A 41 -15.97 -10.52 0.11
CA GLY A 41 -14.82 -10.44 -0.81
C GLY A 41 -14.73 -9.15 -1.64
N LYS A 42 -15.49 -8.11 -1.29
CA LYS A 42 -15.41 -6.77 -1.90
C LYS A 42 -15.16 -5.70 -0.83
N MET A 43 -14.44 -4.65 -1.21
CA MET A 43 -14.29 -3.44 -0.39
C MET A 43 -15.53 -2.58 -0.57
N VAL A 44 -16.38 -2.45 0.44
CA VAL A 44 -17.66 -1.76 0.30
C VAL A 44 -17.63 -0.43 1.04
N PRO A 45 -17.97 0.68 0.37
CA PRO A 45 -18.09 1.98 1.03
C PRO A 45 -19.38 2.00 1.87
N LEU A 46 -19.21 2.33 3.14
CA LEU A 46 -20.24 2.26 4.16
C LEU A 46 -20.87 3.64 4.43
N ASP A 47 -20.02 4.65 4.59
CA ASP A 47 -20.44 6.04 4.74
C ASP A 47 -19.34 6.96 4.21
N ALA A 48 -19.70 8.15 3.74
CA ALA A 48 -18.77 9.17 3.28
C ALA A 48 -19.30 10.58 3.52
N PHE A 49 -18.44 11.46 4.04
CA PHE A 49 -18.79 12.86 4.27
C PHE A 49 -17.62 13.81 3.93
N PRO A 50 -17.90 15.03 3.45
CA PRO A 50 -16.86 15.97 3.05
C PRO A 50 -16.37 16.84 4.22
N LEU A 51 -15.06 16.99 4.34
CA LEU A 51 -14.41 18.03 5.12
C LEU A 51 -14.03 19.19 4.19
N LEU A 52 -14.42 20.41 4.56
CA LEU A 52 -14.09 21.59 3.78
C LEU A 52 -12.67 22.08 4.12
N ARG A 53 -12.19 23.05 3.35
CA ARG A 53 -10.88 23.66 3.61
C ARG A 53 -10.86 24.26 5.02
N GLU A 54 -9.80 23.98 5.75
CA GLU A 54 -9.57 24.45 7.13
C GLU A 54 -10.52 23.84 8.18
N ASP A 55 -11.25 22.79 7.82
CA ASP A 55 -12.00 21.97 8.77
C ASP A 55 -11.03 21.06 9.56
N ALA A 56 -11.42 20.75 10.79
CA ALA A 56 -10.79 19.75 11.64
C ALA A 56 -11.87 18.79 12.17
N LEU A 57 -11.53 17.51 12.32
CA LEU A 57 -12.43 16.51 12.90
C LEU A 57 -12.12 16.34 14.39
N ARG A 58 -13.11 16.53 15.25
CA ARG A 58 -12.98 16.46 16.71
C ARG A 58 -13.78 15.29 17.23
N ASN A 59 -13.17 14.47 18.10
CA ASN A 59 -13.82 13.46 18.93
C ASN A 59 -15.05 12.79 18.29
N SER A 60 -14.88 12.27 17.07
CA SER A 60 -15.97 11.74 16.27
C SER A 60 -15.98 10.23 16.41
N MET A 61 -17.14 9.64 16.70
CA MET A 61 -17.29 8.21 16.91
C MET A 61 -18.39 7.69 15.98
N MET A 62 -18.11 6.55 15.34
CA MET A 62 -19.05 5.85 14.48
C MET A 62 -19.06 4.37 14.82
N THR A 63 -20.24 3.87 15.16
CA THR A 63 -20.47 2.47 15.46
C THR A 63 -21.04 1.79 14.23
N VAL A 64 -20.40 0.71 13.81
CA VAL A 64 -20.81 -0.13 12.69
C VAL A 64 -21.23 -1.48 13.24
N ARG A 65 -22.49 -1.84 13.02
CA ARG A 65 -23.03 -3.16 13.31
C ARG A 65 -23.17 -3.91 11.99
N VAL A 66 -22.70 -5.15 11.97
CA VAL A 66 -22.80 -6.03 10.81
C VAL A 66 -23.44 -7.34 11.25
N ASP A 67 -24.57 -7.68 10.64
CA ASP A 67 -25.27 -8.96 10.83
C ASP A 67 -25.08 -9.81 9.55
N LEU A 68 -24.74 -11.09 9.71
CA LEU A 68 -24.55 -12.03 8.60
C LEU A 68 -25.89 -12.69 8.23
N MET A 69 -26.04 -12.96 6.93
CA MET A 69 -27.12 -13.79 6.40
C MET A 69 -27.03 -15.22 6.92
N GLU A 70 -28.18 -15.91 6.89
CA GLU A 70 -28.31 -17.27 7.38
C GLU A 70 -27.36 -18.24 6.65
N THR A 71 -26.62 -19.00 7.45
CA THR A 71 -25.74 -20.08 6.97
C THR A 71 -26.40 -21.43 7.17
N ALA A 72 -26.11 -22.37 6.26
CA ALA A 72 -26.70 -23.72 6.31
C ALA A 72 -26.31 -24.48 7.60
N GLU A 73 -25.11 -24.21 8.12
CA GLU A 73 -24.60 -24.80 9.35
C GLU A 73 -23.68 -23.82 10.10
N ILE A 74 -23.27 -24.18 11.32
CA ILE A 74 -22.30 -23.36 12.09
C ILE A 74 -20.96 -23.35 11.36
N ILE A 75 -20.52 -22.15 10.98
CA ILE A 75 -19.18 -21.91 10.45
C ILE A 75 -18.15 -21.97 11.59
N LYS A 76 -17.15 -22.83 11.43
CA LYS A 76 -16.11 -23.12 12.43
C LYS A 76 -14.84 -22.28 12.26
N ASN A 77 -14.63 -21.71 11.07
CA ASN A 77 -13.51 -20.77 10.86
C ASN A 77 -13.92 -19.33 11.16
N ALA A 78 -12.94 -18.51 11.53
CA ALA A 78 -13.18 -17.12 11.83
C ALA A 78 -13.60 -16.36 10.57
N ILE A 79 -14.75 -15.70 10.64
CA ILE A 79 -15.15 -14.68 9.67
C ILE A 79 -14.75 -13.34 10.26
N GLN A 80 -13.97 -12.57 9.50
CA GLN A 80 -13.47 -11.26 9.93
C GLN A 80 -14.23 -10.16 9.19
N CYS A 81 -14.65 -9.15 9.95
CA CYS A 81 -15.08 -7.86 9.43
C CYS A 81 -14.02 -6.83 9.75
N ARG A 82 -13.41 -6.24 8.72
CA ARG A 82 -12.49 -5.10 8.89
C ARG A 82 -13.17 -3.83 8.43
N VAL A 83 -13.15 -2.82 9.30
CA VAL A 83 -13.70 -1.51 9.02
C VAL A 83 -12.59 -0.48 9.14
N MET A 84 -12.41 0.32 8.09
CA MET A 84 -11.35 1.33 7.99
C MET A 84 -11.97 2.69 7.66
N ALA A 85 -11.48 3.74 8.29
CA ALA A 85 -11.80 5.12 7.97
C ALA A 85 -10.59 5.82 7.34
N TYR A 86 -10.74 6.30 6.12
CA TYR A 86 -9.72 7.05 5.40
C TYR A 86 -10.14 8.50 5.20
N PHE A 87 -9.17 9.41 5.30
CA PHE A 87 -9.28 10.78 4.82
C PHE A 87 -8.54 10.91 3.50
N VAL A 88 -9.23 11.30 2.44
CA VAL A 88 -8.65 11.60 1.13
C VAL A 88 -8.64 13.11 0.95
N PRO A 89 -7.48 13.77 1.07
CA PRO A 89 -7.38 15.20 0.80
C PRO A 89 -7.70 15.48 -0.68
N PHE A 90 -8.32 16.62 -0.98
CA PHE A 90 -8.62 16.94 -2.39
C PHE A 90 -7.36 17.06 -3.25
N LEU A 91 -6.20 17.39 -2.67
CA LEU A 91 -4.90 17.44 -3.35
C LEU A 91 -4.42 16.06 -3.83
N ALA A 92 -4.94 14.97 -3.26
CA ALA A 92 -4.61 13.60 -3.68
C ALA A 92 -5.25 13.20 -5.02
N PHE A 93 -6.20 14.00 -5.54
CA PHE A 93 -6.82 13.73 -6.84
C PHE A 93 -5.83 14.00 -7.98
N ALA A 94 -5.72 13.07 -8.94
CA ALA A 94 -4.72 13.18 -10.02
C ALA A 94 -4.83 14.48 -10.83
N ARG A 95 -6.03 15.06 -10.91
CA ARG A 95 -6.31 16.31 -11.61
C ARG A 95 -5.46 17.50 -11.18
N PHE A 96 -4.96 17.53 -9.94
CA PHE A 96 -4.19 18.67 -9.41
C PHE A 96 -2.68 18.44 -9.49
N ASN A 97 -2.24 17.30 -10.04
CA ASN A 97 -0.84 16.91 -10.18
C ASN A 97 0.02 17.10 -8.91
N GLY A 98 -0.61 17.00 -7.72
CA GLY A 98 0.04 17.27 -6.44
C GLY A 98 0.51 18.72 -6.22
N GLY A 99 0.14 19.67 -7.08
CA GLY A 99 0.54 21.07 -7.00
C GLY A 99 -0.45 21.92 -6.21
N MET A 100 0.00 22.54 -5.12
CA MET A 100 -0.84 23.44 -4.31
C MET A 100 -1.25 24.71 -5.09
N ASP A 101 -0.43 25.17 -6.04
CA ASP A 101 -0.76 26.31 -6.92
C ASP A 101 -1.93 25.98 -7.85
N GLU A 102 -1.89 24.83 -8.52
CA GLU A 102 -2.97 24.37 -9.40
C GLU A 102 -4.28 24.16 -8.61
N PHE A 103 -4.18 23.55 -7.43
CA PHE A 103 -5.31 23.39 -6.51
C PHE A 103 -5.96 24.72 -6.14
N ASN A 104 -5.16 25.73 -5.74
CA ASN A 104 -5.68 27.04 -5.36
C ASN A 104 -6.27 27.82 -6.54
N ARG A 105 -5.65 27.73 -7.72
CA ARG A 105 -6.16 28.35 -8.96
C ARG A 105 -7.47 27.73 -9.41
N SER A 106 -7.56 26.39 -9.37
CA SER A 106 -8.80 25.66 -9.68
C SER A 106 -9.95 26.08 -8.77
N TYR A 107 -9.69 26.21 -7.46
CA TYR A 107 -10.69 26.65 -6.49
C TYR A 107 -11.20 28.08 -6.78
N MET A 108 -10.32 28.98 -7.21
CA MET A 108 -10.66 30.36 -7.58
C MET A 108 -11.09 30.52 -9.05
N LYS A 109 -11.19 29.43 -9.81
CA LYS A 109 -11.48 29.41 -11.25
C LYS A 109 -10.53 30.28 -12.08
N GLN A 110 -9.27 30.31 -11.70
CA GLN A 110 -8.21 31.00 -12.44
C GLN A 110 -7.49 30.05 -13.40
N ASN A 111 -6.99 30.59 -14.51
CA ASN A 111 -6.23 29.83 -15.49
C ASN A 111 -4.90 29.32 -14.89
N ILE A 112 -4.44 28.18 -15.40
CA ILE A 112 -3.16 27.59 -15.05
C ILE A 112 -2.02 28.52 -15.49
N ALA A 113 -0.85 28.40 -14.87
CA ALA A 113 0.33 29.25 -15.15
C ALA A 113 0.74 29.30 -16.63
N ASP A 114 0.43 28.24 -17.41
CA ASP A 114 0.74 28.12 -18.84
C ASP A 114 -0.37 28.60 -19.79
N GLY A 115 -1.40 29.31 -19.29
CA GLY A 115 -2.49 29.82 -20.13
C GLY A 115 -3.49 28.75 -20.62
N ALA A 116 -3.36 27.52 -20.14
CA ALA A 116 -4.32 26.44 -20.36
C ALA A 116 -5.66 26.68 -19.63
N THR A 117 -6.70 25.97 -20.08
CA THR A 117 -8.05 26.02 -19.52
C THR A 117 -8.05 25.69 -18.03
N VAL A 118 -8.95 26.33 -17.27
CA VAL A 118 -9.14 26.10 -15.82
C VAL A 118 -9.39 24.60 -15.54
N THR A 119 -8.53 23.97 -14.74
CA THR A 119 -8.78 22.62 -14.21
C THR A 119 -10.05 22.65 -13.35
N PRO A 120 -11.09 21.86 -13.66
CA PRO A 120 -12.32 21.85 -12.87
C PRO A 120 -12.07 21.24 -11.48
N PHE A 121 -12.51 21.94 -10.44
CA PHE A 121 -12.36 21.49 -9.07
C PHE A 121 -13.13 20.18 -8.80
N PHE A 122 -14.34 20.08 -9.35
CA PHE A 122 -15.15 18.87 -9.35
C PHE A 122 -15.31 18.34 -10.77
N ASN A 123 -15.12 17.04 -10.93
CA ASN A 123 -15.48 16.36 -12.17
C ASN A 123 -16.95 15.96 -12.05
N SER A 124 -17.65 16.02 -13.17
CA SER A 124 -19.07 15.72 -13.22
C SER A 124 -19.35 14.56 -14.17
N GLN A 125 -20.30 13.72 -13.80
CA GLN A 125 -20.84 12.67 -14.66
C GLN A 125 -22.36 12.61 -14.54
N VAL A 126 -23.03 11.98 -15.49
CA VAL A 126 -24.48 11.71 -15.38
C VAL A 126 -24.67 10.49 -14.50
N ALA A 127 -25.62 10.53 -13.56
CA ALA A 127 -25.84 9.48 -12.57
C ALA A 127 -26.23 8.12 -13.16
N GLY A 128 -26.95 8.12 -14.30
CA GLY A 128 -27.45 6.89 -14.92
C GLY A 128 -28.65 6.31 -14.16
N ALA A 129 -29.09 5.11 -14.57
CA ALA A 129 -30.24 4.47 -13.91
C ALA A 129 -30.00 4.28 -12.40
N ALA A 130 -31.05 4.37 -11.58
CA ALA A 130 -30.92 4.22 -10.13
C ALA A 130 -30.22 2.89 -9.79
N GLY A 131 -29.14 2.97 -9.01
CA GLY A 131 -28.33 1.80 -8.63
C GLY A 131 -27.34 1.30 -9.68
N SER A 132 -27.19 1.97 -10.83
CA SER A 132 -26.21 1.58 -11.87
C SER A 132 -24.75 1.80 -11.43
N ILE A 133 -24.53 2.65 -10.43
CA ILE A 133 -23.22 2.89 -9.81
C ILE A 133 -23.21 2.15 -8.46
N PRO A 134 -22.58 0.96 -8.37
CA PRO A 134 -22.50 0.20 -7.13
C PRO A 134 -22.00 1.02 -5.94
N ILE A 135 -20.97 1.85 -6.12
CA ILE A 135 -20.41 2.70 -5.05
C ILE A 135 -21.48 3.60 -4.41
N HIS A 136 -22.34 4.24 -5.22
CA HIS A 136 -23.42 5.09 -4.70
C HIS A 136 -24.57 4.27 -4.13
N LYS A 137 -24.87 3.11 -4.72
CA LYS A 137 -25.89 2.18 -4.22
C LYS A 137 -25.57 1.77 -2.77
N TYR A 138 -24.34 1.37 -2.49
CA TYR A 138 -23.94 0.93 -1.15
C TYR A 138 -23.75 2.09 -0.15
N LEU A 139 -23.39 3.28 -0.61
CA LEU A 139 -23.40 4.51 0.21
C LEU A 139 -24.82 5.05 0.51
N GLY A 140 -25.86 4.53 -0.14
CA GLY A 140 -27.22 5.05 0.01
C GLY A 140 -27.44 6.41 -0.65
N PHE A 141 -26.62 6.80 -1.62
CA PHE A 141 -26.79 8.06 -2.35
C PHE A 141 -27.79 7.91 -3.50
N HIS A 142 -28.80 8.77 -3.49
CA HIS A 142 -29.85 8.81 -4.51
C HIS A 142 -29.64 10.01 -5.44
N ALA A 143 -29.70 9.76 -6.74
CA ALA A 143 -29.71 10.79 -7.78
C ALA A 143 -30.68 10.37 -8.89
N GLY A 144 -31.37 11.33 -9.49
CA GLY A 144 -32.19 11.10 -10.67
C GLY A 144 -31.33 10.73 -11.87
N ALA A 145 -31.88 9.97 -12.82
CA ALA A 145 -31.05 9.37 -13.87
C ALA A 145 -30.36 10.38 -14.81
N ALA A 146 -30.94 11.57 -14.96
CA ALA A 146 -30.40 12.66 -15.75
C ALA A 146 -29.59 13.67 -14.91
N ASP A 147 -29.51 13.48 -13.60
CA ASP A 147 -28.80 14.42 -12.72
C ASP A 147 -27.30 14.35 -12.98
N THR A 148 -26.69 15.53 -13.04
CA THR A 148 -25.24 15.66 -13.14
C THR A 148 -24.65 15.66 -11.73
N ILE A 149 -23.87 14.64 -11.41
CA ILE A 149 -23.34 14.38 -10.08
C ILE A 149 -21.83 14.57 -10.01
N ASN A 150 -21.34 14.92 -8.83
CA ASN A 150 -19.91 15.05 -8.54
C ASN A 150 -19.26 13.66 -8.41
N THR A 151 -18.14 13.43 -9.11
CA THR A 151 -17.39 12.16 -9.06
C THR A 151 -16.46 12.05 -7.86
N ALA A 152 -16.28 13.10 -7.05
CA ALA A 152 -15.27 13.13 -5.99
C ALA A 152 -15.36 11.95 -5.01
N TYR A 153 -16.56 11.45 -4.71
CA TYR A 153 -16.73 10.24 -3.88
C TYR A 153 -16.21 8.97 -4.55
N ILE A 154 -16.45 8.82 -5.86
CA ILE A 154 -15.96 7.67 -6.63
C ILE A 154 -14.44 7.72 -6.76
N GLU A 155 -13.91 8.90 -7.02
CA GLU A 155 -12.46 9.10 -7.11
C GLU A 155 -11.78 8.81 -5.77
N ALA A 156 -12.35 9.31 -4.65
CA ALA A 156 -11.85 9.02 -3.31
C ALA A 156 -11.82 7.50 -3.03
N TYR A 157 -12.88 6.77 -3.36
CA TYR A 157 -12.93 5.31 -3.21
C TYR A 157 -11.83 4.61 -4.01
N ASN A 158 -11.65 4.97 -5.29
CA ASN A 158 -10.64 4.37 -6.15
C ASN A 158 -9.22 4.71 -5.71
N ILE A 159 -8.97 5.93 -5.22
CA ILE A 159 -7.67 6.36 -4.69
C ILE A 159 -7.32 5.60 -3.41
N ILE A 160 -8.29 5.39 -2.50
CA ILE A 160 -8.09 4.56 -1.30
C ILE A 160 -7.65 3.15 -1.70
N TRP A 161 -8.35 2.53 -2.65
CA TRP A 161 -8.01 1.17 -3.09
C TRP A 161 -6.62 1.13 -3.74
N ASN A 162 -6.30 2.09 -4.60
CA ASN A 162 -5.00 2.21 -5.27
C ASN A 162 -3.86 2.41 -4.25
N PHE A 163 -4.06 3.23 -3.22
CA PHE A 163 -3.10 3.42 -2.14
C PHE A 163 -2.86 2.12 -1.37
N ARG A 164 -3.91 1.37 -1.06
CA ARG A 164 -3.79 0.07 -0.40
C ARG A 164 -3.10 -0.98 -1.26
N ALA A 165 -3.41 -1.03 -2.56
CA ALA A 165 -2.77 -1.93 -3.50
C ALA A 165 -1.27 -1.67 -3.58
N ARG A 166 -0.87 -0.40 -3.68
CA ARG A 166 0.54 0.01 -3.71
C ARG A 166 1.29 -0.32 -2.42
N ASN A 167 0.69 -0.06 -1.25
CA ASN A 167 1.30 -0.41 0.03
C ASN A 167 1.39 -1.93 0.26
N ARG A 168 0.55 -2.72 -0.43
CA ARG A 168 0.64 -4.18 -0.40
C ARG A 168 1.75 -4.69 -1.31
N SER A 169 1.77 -4.22 -2.56
CA SER A 169 2.79 -4.57 -3.55
C SER A 169 2.72 -3.63 -4.75
N GLU A 170 3.87 -3.16 -5.21
CA GLU A 170 3.95 -2.37 -6.44
C GLU A 170 3.52 -3.18 -7.67
N THR A 171 3.80 -4.49 -7.72
CA THR A 171 3.38 -5.35 -8.85
C THR A 171 1.86 -5.48 -8.92
N LEU A 172 1.18 -5.56 -7.76
CA LEU A 172 -0.28 -5.55 -7.68
C LEU A 172 -0.85 -4.23 -8.18
N PHE A 173 -0.24 -3.11 -7.77
CA PHE A 173 -0.63 -1.79 -8.23
C PHE A 173 -0.50 -1.68 -9.75
N GLN A 174 0.64 -2.05 -10.34
CA GLN A 174 0.83 -1.99 -11.79
C GLN A 174 -0.13 -2.89 -12.56
N ALA A 175 -0.45 -4.09 -12.04
CA ALA A 175 -1.33 -5.04 -12.71
C ALA A 175 -2.82 -4.67 -12.63
N LYS A 176 -3.27 -4.04 -11.53
CA LYS A 176 -4.70 -3.89 -11.22
C LYS A 176 -5.12 -2.46 -10.87
N LYS A 177 -4.27 -1.45 -11.08
CA LYS A 177 -4.58 -0.03 -10.83
C LYS A 177 -5.96 0.33 -11.37
N ARG A 178 -6.80 0.89 -10.51
CA ARG A 178 -8.15 1.32 -10.87
C ARG A 178 -8.11 2.72 -11.45
N LEU A 179 -8.89 2.92 -12.52
CA LEU A 179 -9.20 4.24 -13.05
C LEU A 179 -10.03 5.01 -12.02
N GLU A 180 -9.78 6.31 -11.89
CA GLU A 180 -10.48 7.16 -10.91
C GLU A 180 -12.00 7.24 -11.17
N THR A 181 -12.42 7.04 -12.42
CA THR A 181 -13.82 7.02 -12.86
C THR A 181 -14.49 5.64 -12.77
N ALA A 182 -13.79 4.61 -12.30
CA ALA A 182 -14.34 3.25 -12.21
C ALA A 182 -15.49 3.18 -11.19
N THR A 183 -16.66 2.73 -11.62
CA THR A 183 -17.90 2.71 -10.81
C THR A 183 -18.16 1.39 -10.08
N SER A 184 -17.41 0.33 -10.42
CA SER A 184 -17.56 -1.00 -9.81
C SER A 184 -16.99 -1.09 -8.40
N LEU A 185 -17.46 -2.04 -7.59
CA LEU A 185 -16.79 -2.36 -6.32
C LEU A 185 -15.45 -3.04 -6.57
N ALA A 186 -14.45 -2.62 -5.80
CA ALA A 186 -13.13 -3.20 -5.80
C ALA A 186 -13.07 -4.50 -4.97
N PRO A 187 -12.18 -5.44 -5.32
CA PRO A 187 -11.96 -6.64 -4.51
C PRO A 187 -11.36 -6.28 -3.15
N ALA A 188 -11.74 -7.04 -2.12
CA ALA A 188 -11.19 -6.90 -0.78
C ALA A 188 -9.76 -7.49 -0.69
N PHE A 189 -9.02 -7.07 0.33
CA PHE A 189 -7.66 -7.55 0.58
C PHE A 189 -7.64 -8.69 1.58
N TRP A 190 -6.94 -9.77 1.24
CA TRP A 190 -6.71 -10.85 2.17
C TRP A 190 -5.86 -10.39 3.35
N GLN A 191 -6.30 -10.74 4.57
CA GLN A 191 -5.57 -10.50 5.80
C GLN A 191 -4.55 -11.64 5.98
N HIS A 192 -3.45 -11.57 5.24
CA HIS A 192 -2.38 -12.56 5.35
C HIS A 192 -1.64 -12.44 6.67
N GLU A 193 -2.06 -13.21 7.66
CA GLU A 193 -1.24 -13.46 8.85
C GLU A 193 -0.16 -14.50 8.55
N GLN A 194 -0.51 -15.53 7.78
CA GLN A 194 0.34 -16.71 7.56
C GLN A 194 1.47 -16.50 6.55
N PHE A 195 1.36 -15.60 5.56
CA PHE A 195 2.39 -15.42 4.52
C PHE A 195 2.91 -13.99 4.41
N LYS A 196 2.84 -13.22 5.52
CA LYS A 196 3.20 -11.80 5.55
C LYS A 196 4.64 -11.50 5.08
N TYR A 197 5.56 -12.43 5.29
CA TYR A 197 6.99 -12.25 4.98
C TYR A 197 7.40 -12.84 3.64
N VAL A 198 6.47 -13.46 2.91
CA VAL A 198 6.76 -14.03 1.59
C VAL A 198 6.64 -12.94 0.55
N VAL A 199 7.70 -12.75 -0.24
CA VAL A 199 7.76 -11.76 -1.33
C VAL A 199 7.98 -12.47 -2.67
N PRO A 200 7.50 -11.91 -3.79
CA PRO A 200 7.63 -12.53 -5.10
C PRO A 200 9.08 -12.49 -5.63
N ASP A 201 9.81 -11.44 -5.27
CA ASP A 201 11.20 -11.21 -5.66
C ASP A 201 11.93 -10.43 -4.56
N TRP A 202 13.27 -10.45 -4.58
CA TRP A 202 14.10 -9.75 -3.61
C TRP A 202 15.37 -9.21 -4.28
N ASP A 203 15.89 -8.09 -3.78
CA ASP A 203 17.07 -7.41 -4.34
C ASP A 203 18.36 -8.07 -3.81
N ASP A 204 19.05 -8.79 -4.70
CA ASP A 204 20.28 -9.53 -4.41
C ASP A 204 21.47 -8.61 -4.12
N ILE A 205 21.62 -7.57 -4.93
CA ILE A 205 22.72 -6.62 -4.84
C ILE A 205 22.62 -5.79 -3.56
N ALA A 206 21.41 -5.34 -3.19
CA ALA A 206 21.21 -4.57 -1.97
C ALA A 206 21.54 -5.38 -0.70
N MET A 207 21.30 -6.70 -0.72
CA MET A 207 21.53 -7.54 0.45
C MET A 207 23.00 -8.02 0.57
N GLU A 208 23.67 -8.28 -0.55
CA GLU A 208 25.06 -8.77 -0.55
C GLU A 208 26.10 -7.67 -0.33
N GLY A 209 25.79 -6.40 -0.63
CA GLY A 209 26.68 -5.27 -0.37
C GLY A 209 28.08 -5.47 -1.00
N GLN A 210 28.16 -5.39 -2.33
CA GLN A 210 29.42 -5.58 -3.05
C GLN A 210 30.51 -4.61 -2.57
N VAL A 211 31.70 -5.16 -2.26
CA VAL A 211 32.90 -4.37 -1.94
C VAL A 211 33.77 -4.30 -3.18
N ASP A 212 33.82 -3.13 -3.82
CA ASP A 212 34.68 -2.92 -4.98
C ASP A 212 36.18 -2.96 -4.60
N LEU A 213 36.94 -3.72 -5.38
CA LEU A 213 38.39 -3.81 -5.25
C LEU A 213 39.04 -2.64 -5.99
N THR A 214 39.49 -1.63 -5.25
CA THR A 214 40.24 -0.52 -5.82
C THR A 214 41.70 -0.90 -6.05
N PHE A 215 42.14 -0.88 -7.30
CA PHE A 215 43.55 -1.01 -7.66
C PHE A 215 44.24 0.35 -7.49
N THR A 216 45.33 0.40 -6.73
CA THR A 216 46.11 1.64 -6.59
C THR A 216 46.83 1.98 -7.91
N ASN A 217 47.16 0.97 -8.72
CA ASN A 217 47.72 1.12 -10.07
C ASN A 217 46.89 0.30 -11.07
N ALA A 218 46.46 0.93 -12.17
CA ALA A 218 45.68 0.26 -13.23
C ALA A 218 46.43 -0.88 -13.95
N LEU A 219 47.75 -0.96 -13.76
CA LEU A 219 48.60 -1.99 -14.34
C LEU A 219 49.27 -2.78 -13.22
N ALA A 220 48.94 -4.07 -13.12
CA ALA A 220 49.63 -4.99 -12.21
C ALA A 220 50.99 -5.37 -12.81
N PRO A 221 52.12 -5.12 -12.11
CA PRO A 221 53.42 -5.53 -12.60
C PRO A 221 53.50 -7.07 -12.62
N ILE A 222 53.84 -7.62 -13.79
CA ILE A 222 54.07 -9.05 -13.96
C ILE A 222 55.49 -9.35 -13.49
N LYS A 223 55.62 -10.20 -12.46
CA LYS A 223 56.91 -10.75 -12.03
C LYS A 223 57.14 -12.08 -12.73
N GLY A 224 58.42 -12.42 -12.92
CA GLY A 224 58.83 -13.67 -13.55
C GLY A 224 59.27 -13.55 -15.01
N LEU A 225 59.26 -12.32 -15.57
CA LEU A 225 59.90 -12.02 -16.84
C LEU A 225 61.37 -11.67 -16.57
N GLY A 226 62.29 -12.56 -16.96
CA GLY A 226 63.73 -12.37 -16.81
C GLY A 226 64.46 -12.67 -18.12
N THR A 227 65.53 -11.94 -18.39
CA THR A 227 66.50 -12.24 -19.44
C THR A 227 67.84 -12.58 -18.80
N THR A 228 68.53 -13.61 -19.28
CA THR A 228 69.78 -14.13 -18.69
C THR A 228 71.02 -13.34 -19.10
N VAL A 229 70.88 -12.46 -20.09
CA VAL A 229 71.97 -11.60 -20.58
C VAL A 229 71.39 -10.22 -20.93
N PRO A 230 72.15 -9.12 -20.76
CA PRO A 230 71.78 -7.83 -21.31
C PRO A 230 71.84 -7.94 -22.83
N ASN A 231 70.74 -8.32 -23.48
CA ASN A 231 70.64 -8.21 -24.92
C ASN A 231 70.80 -6.73 -25.27
N ALA A 232 71.79 -6.43 -26.11
CA ALA A 232 71.98 -5.09 -26.66
C ALA A 232 70.62 -4.54 -27.11
N GLN A 233 70.24 -3.38 -26.61
CA GLN A 233 68.98 -2.72 -26.97
C GLN A 233 68.88 -2.68 -28.50
N ALA A 234 67.92 -3.38 -29.07
CA ALA A 234 67.57 -3.17 -30.46
C ALA A 234 66.79 -1.85 -30.54
N ASN A 235 67.24 -0.95 -31.43
CA ASN A 235 66.50 0.25 -31.80
C ASN A 235 65.07 -0.11 -32.20
N ILE A 236 64.13 0.80 -31.87
CA ILE A 236 62.72 0.87 -32.28
C ILE A 236 62.19 -0.40 -32.94
N ALA A 237 61.48 -1.24 -32.17
CA ALA A 237 60.88 -2.46 -32.72
C ALA A 237 59.36 -2.36 -32.78
N ASN A 238 58.81 -2.87 -33.87
CA ASN A 238 57.40 -3.07 -34.06
C ASN A 238 57.00 -4.43 -33.49
N VAL A 239 56.27 -4.44 -32.38
CA VAL A 239 55.78 -5.67 -31.73
C VAL A 239 54.28 -5.77 -31.98
N LYS A 240 53.81 -6.96 -32.39
CA LYS A 240 52.38 -7.24 -32.45
C LYS A 240 51.90 -7.61 -31.06
N GLU A 241 51.00 -6.82 -30.50
CA GLU A 241 50.41 -7.11 -29.21
C GLU A 241 49.21 -8.05 -29.37
N THR A 242 48.79 -8.68 -28.27
CA THR A 242 47.64 -9.61 -28.22
C THR A 242 46.32 -9.01 -28.69
N GLY A 243 46.24 -7.67 -28.87
CA GLY A 243 45.12 -6.97 -29.50
C GLY A 243 45.21 -6.80 -31.03
N GLY A 244 46.17 -7.43 -31.71
CA GLY A 244 46.30 -7.43 -33.17
C GLY A 244 46.91 -6.16 -33.78
N GLY A 245 47.05 -5.08 -33.00
CA GLY A 245 47.75 -3.87 -33.39
C GLY A 245 49.27 -4.06 -33.34
N THR A 246 49.97 -3.60 -34.38
CA THR A 246 51.44 -3.49 -34.34
C THR A 246 51.79 -2.18 -33.64
N ARG A 247 52.43 -2.25 -32.47
CA ARG A 247 52.84 -1.09 -31.68
C ARG A 247 54.36 -0.94 -31.72
N THR A 248 54.80 0.29 -31.97
CA THR A 248 56.22 0.64 -32.02
C THR A 248 56.71 0.98 -30.62
N TYR A 249 57.62 0.16 -30.10
CA TYR A 249 58.27 0.38 -28.82
C TYR A 249 59.63 1.05 -29.03
N ALA A 250 59.90 2.14 -28.30
CA ALA A 250 61.15 2.90 -28.39
C ALA A 250 62.39 2.08 -28.01
N SER A 251 62.20 1.00 -27.24
CA SER A 251 63.22 0.01 -26.95
C SER A 251 62.54 -1.35 -26.78
N ALA A 252 63.01 -2.36 -27.50
CA ALA A 252 62.51 -3.73 -27.37
C ALA A 252 63.66 -4.72 -27.55
N SER A 253 63.56 -5.87 -26.88
CA SER A 253 64.46 -7.00 -27.13
C SER A 253 63.68 -8.04 -27.93
N MET A 254 64.14 -8.32 -29.15
CA MET A 254 63.55 -9.35 -30.01
C MET A 254 64.44 -10.59 -29.97
N PHE A 255 63.87 -11.72 -29.57
CA PHE A 255 64.53 -13.03 -29.71
C PHE A 255 64.40 -13.45 -31.18
N ARG A 256 65.51 -13.46 -31.93
CA ARG A 256 65.52 -13.73 -33.39
C ARG A 256 65.96 -15.15 -33.77
N ASP A 257 66.21 -16.02 -32.80
CA ASP A 257 66.71 -17.37 -33.07
C ASP A 257 65.71 -18.46 -32.62
N ALA A 258 65.63 -19.54 -33.40
CA ALA A 258 64.61 -20.59 -33.26
C ALA A 258 64.79 -21.51 -32.04
N SER A 259 65.68 -21.16 -31.11
CA SER A 259 66.13 -22.03 -30.02
C SER A 259 66.21 -21.37 -28.64
N SER A 260 65.58 -20.20 -28.39
CA SER A 260 65.36 -19.73 -27.01
C SER A 260 64.35 -18.58 -26.90
N ALA A 261 63.07 -18.93 -26.93
CA ALA A 261 62.02 -18.24 -26.20
C ALA A 261 61.12 -19.29 -25.52
N ASN A 262 61.73 -20.11 -24.67
CA ASN A 262 61.01 -21.14 -23.92
C ASN A 262 60.38 -20.49 -22.69
N PHE A 263 59.12 -20.05 -22.79
CA PHE A 263 58.26 -19.86 -21.62
C PHE A 263 57.74 -21.24 -21.21
N MET A 264 58.61 -22.08 -20.65
CA MET A 264 58.25 -23.42 -20.19
C MET A 264 58.28 -23.49 -18.67
N GLU A 265 57.12 -23.82 -18.11
CA GLU A 265 56.91 -24.21 -16.72
C GLU A 265 57.51 -25.61 -16.52
N LEU A 266 58.74 -25.72 -16.03
CA LEU A 266 59.31 -27.00 -15.63
C LEU A 266 60.33 -26.82 -14.48
N ALA A 267 59.92 -27.24 -13.28
CA ALA A 267 60.71 -27.45 -12.06
C ALA A 267 61.18 -26.24 -11.21
N ALA A 268 61.36 -26.51 -9.91
CA ALA A 268 61.73 -25.56 -8.87
C ALA A 268 63.04 -24.82 -9.18
N GLY A 269 63.00 -23.48 -9.16
CA GLY A 269 64.17 -22.61 -9.38
C GLY A 269 64.10 -21.74 -10.65
N VAL A 270 63.03 -21.81 -11.44
CA VAL A 270 62.78 -20.96 -12.63
C VAL A 270 61.67 -19.94 -12.30
N PRO A 271 61.75 -18.66 -12.76
CA PRO A 271 60.76 -17.65 -12.45
C PRO A 271 59.37 -18.02 -12.99
N GLN A 272 58.40 -18.15 -12.08
CA GLN A 272 56.99 -18.31 -12.45
C GLN A 272 56.41 -16.95 -12.85
N VAL A 273 55.68 -16.90 -13.96
CA VAL A 273 55.03 -15.67 -14.45
C VAL A 273 53.73 -15.45 -13.68
N PHE A 274 53.72 -14.49 -12.77
CA PHE A 274 52.53 -14.08 -12.02
C PHE A 274 52.35 -12.57 -12.04
N ALA A 275 51.11 -12.13 -12.18
CA ALA A 275 50.76 -10.74 -11.88
C ALA A 275 50.82 -10.51 -10.36
N ASN A 276 51.65 -9.57 -9.90
CA ASN A 276 51.77 -9.31 -8.47
C ASN A 276 50.65 -8.38 -7.98
N LEU A 277 49.54 -8.97 -7.55
CA LEU A 277 48.38 -8.24 -7.03
C LEU A 277 48.66 -7.50 -5.70
N ALA A 278 49.61 -7.98 -4.90
CA ALA A 278 50.05 -7.28 -3.68
C ALA A 278 50.80 -5.98 -4.00
N ALA A 279 51.65 -5.99 -5.04
CA ALA A 279 52.38 -4.82 -5.54
C ALA A 279 51.50 -3.89 -6.40
N ALA A 280 50.44 -4.42 -7.01
CA ALA A 280 49.38 -3.63 -7.64
C ALA A 280 48.53 -2.84 -6.62
N GLY A 281 48.74 -3.08 -5.32
CA GLY A 281 48.12 -2.33 -4.24
C GLY A 281 46.62 -2.58 -4.13
N VAL A 282 46.18 -3.83 -4.28
CA VAL A 282 44.80 -4.23 -3.94
C VAL A 282 44.64 -4.08 -2.43
N LYS A 283 44.05 -2.97 -2.01
CA LYS A 283 43.73 -2.69 -0.60
C LYS A 283 42.23 -2.77 -0.44
N ILE A 284 41.75 -3.73 0.34
CA ILE A 284 40.40 -3.70 0.90
C ILE A 284 40.48 -2.77 2.10
N SER A 285 39.95 -1.56 1.98
CA SER A 285 39.95 -0.59 3.08
C SER A 285 38.74 -0.83 3.98
N LEU A 286 38.93 -0.68 5.30
CA LEU A 286 37.80 -0.72 6.25
C LEU A 286 36.76 0.36 5.93
N ALA A 287 37.19 1.49 5.36
CA ALA A 287 36.32 2.55 4.88
C ALA A 287 35.41 2.09 3.73
N ASN A 288 35.89 1.25 2.80
CA ASN A 288 35.06 0.69 1.72
C ASN A 288 34.03 -0.31 2.29
N ILE A 289 34.41 -1.07 3.33
CA ILE A 289 33.49 -1.99 4.01
C ILE A 289 32.40 -1.20 4.77
N GLU A 290 32.77 -0.14 5.49
CA GLU A 290 31.79 0.74 6.15
C GLU A 290 30.90 1.48 5.16
N LEU A 291 31.44 1.87 3.99
CA LEU A 291 30.66 2.44 2.91
C LEU A 291 29.64 1.43 2.39
N ALA A 292 30.05 0.19 2.10
CA ALA A 292 29.13 -0.86 1.66
C ALA A 292 28.00 -1.10 2.68
N LYS A 293 28.32 -1.17 3.98
CA LYS A 293 27.31 -1.28 5.05
C LYS A 293 26.35 -0.09 5.10
N LYS A 294 26.85 1.13 4.94
CA LYS A 294 26.00 2.33 4.91
C LYS A 294 25.14 2.37 3.65
N THR A 295 25.68 1.98 2.49
CA THR A 295 24.92 1.90 1.24
C THR A 295 23.77 0.92 1.36
N GLN A 296 24.00 -0.26 1.96
CA GLN A 296 22.95 -1.23 2.27
C GLN A 296 21.88 -0.61 3.18
N TRP A 297 22.28 0.04 4.27
CA TRP A 297 21.33 0.71 5.17
C TRP A 297 20.52 1.80 4.47
N TYR A 298 21.15 2.60 3.60
CA TYR A 298 20.44 3.61 2.81
C TYR A 298 19.53 2.98 1.75
N ALA A 299 19.87 1.82 1.19
CA ALA A 299 18.99 1.08 0.29
C ALA A 299 17.75 0.56 1.03
N GLU A 300 17.91 0.01 2.24
CA GLU A 300 16.80 -0.39 3.10
C GLU A 300 15.90 0.79 3.48
N LEU A 301 16.50 1.95 3.81
CA LEU A 301 15.72 3.16 4.04
C LEU A 301 14.99 3.64 2.79
N LYS A 302 15.62 3.56 1.62
CA LYS A 302 14.99 3.92 0.35
C LYS A 302 13.79 3.02 0.03
N ALA A 303 13.87 1.72 0.34
CA ALA A 303 12.77 0.78 0.18
C ALA A 303 11.53 1.19 1.00
N GLN A 304 11.71 1.85 2.15
CA GLN A 304 10.57 2.37 2.93
C GLN A 304 9.81 3.50 2.22
N PHE A 305 10.45 4.17 1.24
CA PHE A 305 9.87 5.28 0.48
C PHE A 305 9.38 4.87 -0.92
N GLU A 306 9.44 3.60 -1.30
CA GLU A 306 9.00 3.09 -2.61
C GLU A 306 7.52 3.41 -2.91
N GLY A 307 6.73 3.69 -1.85
CA GLY A 307 5.35 4.19 -1.92
C GLY A 307 5.17 5.63 -2.43
N ILE A 308 6.24 6.40 -2.69
CA ILE A 308 6.18 7.76 -3.24
C ILE A 308 6.55 7.73 -4.74
N PRO A 309 5.74 8.29 -5.66
CA PRO A 309 6.00 8.14 -7.10
C PRO A 309 7.17 9.01 -7.61
N ASP A 310 7.53 10.06 -6.88
CA ASP A 310 8.49 11.07 -7.32
C ASP A 310 9.90 10.80 -6.75
N ASN A 311 10.81 10.31 -7.59
CA ASN A 311 12.20 10.01 -7.20
C ASN A 311 12.92 11.21 -6.55
N TYR A 312 12.68 12.43 -7.05
CA TYR A 312 13.31 13.62 -6.48
C TYR A 312 12.79 13.95 -5.07
N VAL A 313 11.55 13.57 -4.74
CA VAL A 313 10.98 13.72 -3.39
C VAL A 313 11.61 12.68 -2.47
N ILE A 314 11.80 11.45 -2.96
CA ILE A 314 12.53 10.40 -2.22
C ILE A 314 13.94 10.88 -1.90
N ASP A 315 14.66 11.43 -2.88
CA ASP A 315 16.03 11.94 -2.67
C ASP A 315 16.05 13.09 -1.65
N LEU A 316 15.04 13.97 -1.67
CA LEU A 316 14.93 15.09 -0.73
C LEU A 316 14.61 14.63 0.70
N LEU A 317 13.77 13.59 0.85
CA LEU A 317 13.50 12.95 2.13
C LEU A 317 14.72 12.17 2.64
N MET A 318 15.47 11.51 1.75
CA MET A 318 16.74 10.85 2.09
C MET A 318 17.81 11.86 2.53
N GLN A 319 17.77 13.10 2.03
CA GLN A 319 18.60 14.21 2.49
C GLN A 319 18.14 14.80 3.84
N GLY A 320 17.01 14.34 4.39
CA GLY A 320 16.44 14.83 5.64
C GLY A 320 15.69 16.15 5.51
N VAL A 321 15.31 16.56 4.30
CA VAL A 321 14.54 17.78 4.07
C VAL A 321 13.04 17.45 4.08
N ASN A 322 12.28 18.21 4.87
CA ASN A 322 10.83 18.03 4.95
C ASN A 322 10.14 18.55 3.69
N VAL A 323 9.18 17.77 3.16
CA VAL A 323 8.24 18.20 2.11
C VAL A 323 6.83 18.26 2.69
N PRO A 324 6.39 19.41 3.24
CA PRO A 324 5.12 19.52 3.96
C PRO A 324 3.90 19.12 3.13
N ASP A 325 3.95 19.34 1.82
CA ASP A 325 2.84 19.08 0.91
C ASP A 325 2.66 17.60 0.60
N GLN A 326 3.69 16.77 0.75
CA GLN A 326 3.66 15.37 0.30
C GLN A 326 2.66 14.53 1.10
N MET A 327 2.50 14.82 2.40
CA MET A 327 1.53 14.13 3.25
C MET A 327 0.09 14.35 2.77
N TRP A 328 -0.21 15.49 2.15
CA TRP A 328 -1.54 15.83 1.65
C TRP A 328 -1.82 15.29 0.24
N LYS A 329 -0.83 14.67 -0.43
CA LYS A 329 -1.01 14.04 -1.74
C LYS A 329 -1.45 12.58 -1.66
N GLN A 330 -1.49 12.01 -0.46
CA GLN A 330 -1.85 10.60 -0.24
C GLN A 330 -3.03 10.48 0.74
N PRO A 331 -3.82 9.40 0.64
CA PRO A 331 -4.82 9.08 1.65
C PRO A 331 -4.20 8.88 3.02
N ILE A 332 -4.91 9.33 4.06
CA ILE A 332 -4.51 9.20 5.46
C ILE A 332 -5.46 8.22 6.14
N LEU A 333 -4.93 7.15 6.73
CA LEU A 333 -5.71 6.22 7.54
C LEU A 333 -5.98 6.84 8.91
N ILE A 334 -7.26 7.01 9.25
CA ILE A 334 -7.71 7.62 10.52
C ILE A 334 -7.93 6.54 11.57
N ALA A 335 -8.64 5.47 11.20
CA ALA A 335 -9.01 4.38 12.09
C ALA A 335 -9.04 3.06 11.31
N ASP A 336 -8.62 1.97 11.95
CA ASP A 336 -8.62 0.62 11.42
C ASP A 336 -8.93 -0.35 12.55
N LYS A 337 -10.04 -1.08 12.45
CA LYS A 337 -10.41 -2.11 13.42
C LYS A 337 -10.91 -3.35 12.68
N THR A 338 -10.42 -4.51 13.11
CA THR A 338 -10.88 -5.83 12.66
C THR A 338 -11.57 -6.54 13.81
N GLN A 339 -12.75 -7.11 13.55
CA GLN A 339 -13.53 -7.87 14.52
C GLN A 339 -13.95 -9.21 13.92
N VAL A 340 -13.94 -10.27 14.73
CA VAL A 340 -14.46 -11.59 14.35
C VAL A 340 -15.96 -11.66 14.68
N PHE A 341 -16.76 -12.23 13.78
CA PHE A 341 -18.19 -12.44 14.02
C PHE A 341 -18.43 -13.44 15.15
N GLY A 342 -19.33 -13.07 16.08
CA GLY A 342 -19.91 -14.03 17.02
C GLY A 342 -21.04 -14.78 16.32
N ILE A 343 -20.98 -16.10 16.27
CA ILE A 343 -21.96 -16.96 15.60
C ILE A 343 -22.81 -17.67 16.65
N GLU A 344 -24.14 -17.60 16.49
CA GLU A 344 -25.11 -18.27 17.35
C GLU A 344 -26.02 -19.19 16.52
N LYS A 345 -26.28 -20.42 17.02
CA LYS A 345 -27.23 -21.38 16.43
C LYS A 345 -28.52 -21.39 17.22
N ARG A 346 -29.66 -21.26 16.55
CA ARG A 346 -31.00 -21.37 17.14
C ARG A 346 -31.71 -22.58 16.54
N TRP A 347 -32.10 -23.52 17.40
CA TRP A 347 -32.83 -24.72 16.98
C TRP A 347 -34.30 -24.41 16.75
N ALA A 348 -34.87 -24.98 15.69
CA ALA A 348 -36.31 -24.92 15.47
C ALA A 348 -37.05 -25.65 16.60
N THR A 349 -38.21 -25.12 17.00
CA THR A 349 -39.05 -25.68 18.07
C THR A 349 -40.31 -26.36 17.53
N ASP A 350 -40.45 -26.46 16.20
CA ASP A 350 -41.53 -27.19 15.57
C ASP A 350 -41.19 -28.69 15.44
N GLY A 351 -42.21 -29.55 15.44
CA GLY A 351 -42.01 -31.00 15.50
C GLY A 351 -41.56 -31.66 14.18
N ALA A 352 -41.57 -30.93 13.06
CA ALA A 352 -41.22 -31.45 11.75
C ALA A 352 -39.78 -31.10 11.32
N ASN A 353 -39.28 -29.95 11.77
CA ASN A 353 -37.98 -29.39 11.44
C ASN A 353 -37.06 -29.34 12.67
N LEU A 354 -37.26 -30.20 13.68
CA LEU A 354 -36.46 -30.20 14.92
C LEU A 354 -34.95 -30.42 14.67
N THR A 355 -34.59 -30.95 13.51
CA THR A 355 -33.22 -31.12 13.03
C THR A 355 -32.64 -29.86 12.38
N ASP A 356 -33.50 -28.93 11.98
CA ASP A 356 -33.12 -27.73 11.25
C ASP A 356 -32.87 -26.60 12.23
N ALA A 357 -31.85 -25.81 11.92
CA ALA A 357 -31.42 -24.76 12.80
C ALA A 357 -30.87 -23.60 11.98
N VAL A 358 -31.29 -22.41 12.41
CA VAL A 358 -30.90 -21.16 11.80
C VAL A 358 -29.63 -20.67 12.48
N VAL A 359 -28.62 -20.33 11.69
CA VAL A 359 -27.34 -19.83 12.20
C VAL A 359 -27.15 -18.39 11.73
N ASN A 360 -27.01 -17.48 12.69
CA ASN A 360 -26.79 -16.06 12.44
C ASN A 360 -25.49 -15.61 13.10
N GLY A 361 -24.79 -14.68 12.45
CA GLY A 361 -23.59 -14.05 12.99
C GLY A 361 -23.79 -12.55 13.16
N SER A 362 -23.17 -11.95 14.18
CA SER A 362 -23.13 -10.50 14.33
C SER A 362 -21.76 -10.01 14.79
N ALA A 363 -21.39 -8.80 14.35
CA ALA A 363 -20.18 -8.10 14.74
C ALA A 363 -20.50 -6.62 14.99
N LEU A 364 -19.86 -6.05 16.01
CA LEU A 364 -19.94 -4.63 16.33
C LEU A 364 -18.53 -4.05 16.30
N VAL A 365 -18.35 -2.93 15.60
CA VAL A 365 -17.06 -2.24 15.46
C VAL A 365 -17.27 -0.75 15.71
N ASP A 366 -16.59 -0.22 16.72
CA ASP A 366 -16.59 1.20 17.03
C ASP A 366 -15.37 1.88 16.41
N LEU A 367 -15.54 2.94 15.63
CA LEU A 367 -14.45 3.70 15.02
C LEU A 367 -14.31 5.07 15.67
N ASP A 368 -13.10 5.37 16.14
CA ASP A 368 -12.75 6.65 16.76
C ASP A 368 -11.95 7.48 15.74
N MET A 369 -12.47 8.63 15.36
CA MET A 369 -11.91 9.46 14.29
C MET A 369 -11.56 10.86 14.78
N VAL A 370 -10.30 11.24 14.57
CA VAL A 370 -9.78 12.57 14.89
C VAL A 370 -8.82 13.00 13.79
N LEU A 371 -8.96 14.24 13.32
CA LEU A 371 -8.05 14.83 12.35
C LEU A 371 -7.69 16.26 12.77
N PRO A 372 -6.40 16.66 12.62
CA PRO A 372 -6.02 18.05 12.76
C PRO A 372 -6.61 18.90 11.63
N ARG A 373 -6.38 20.20 11.68
CA ARG A 373 -6.85 21.15 10.67
C ARG A 373 -6.27 20.79 9.28
N CYS A 374 -7.15 20.57 8.32
CA CYS A 374 -6.77 20.18 6.95
C CYS A 374 -6.81 21.39 6.00
N PRO A 375 -5.68 21.82 5.42
CA PRO A 375 -5.63 23.04 4.58
C PRO A 375 -6.37 22.90 3.24
N THR A 376 -6.40 21.69 2.69
CA THR A 376 -6.99 21.37 1.38
C THR A 376 -8.44 20.91 1.47
N GLY A 377 -8.92 20.51 2.66
CA GLY A 377 -10.17 19.76 2.78
C GLY A 377 -10.09 18.39 2.09
N GLY A 378 -11.17 17.63 2.10
CA GLY A 378 -11.20 16.31 1.49
C GLY A 378 -12.48 15.53 1.78
N ILE A 379 -12.43 14.22 1.55
CA ILE A 379 -13.52 13.30 1.82
C ILE A 379 -13.06 12.31 2.88
N VAL A 380 -13.84 12.18 3.96
CA VAL A 380 -13.71 11.05 4.89
C VAL A 380 -14.62 9.94 4.36
N MET A 381 -14.05 8.76 4.18
CA MET A 381 -14.77 7.57 3.71
C MET A 381 -14.50 6.40 4.63
N ILE A 382 -15.58 5.75 5.06
CA ILE A 382 -15.54 4.50 5.80
C ILE A 382 -15.77 3.37 4.82
N VAL A 383 -14.89 2.38 4.83
CA VAL A 383 -14.97 1.17 4.02
C VAL A 383 -14.96 -0.05 4.92
N ALA A 384 -15.70 -1.08 4.54
CA ALA A 384 -15.69 -2.37 5.22
C ALA A 384 -15.44 -3.53 4.26
N GLU A 385 -14.89 -4.61 4.82
CA GLU A 385 -14.56 -5.85 4.13
C GLU A 385 -14.97 -7.03 5.01
N ILE A 386 -15.83 -7.94 4.51
CA ILE A 386 -16.09 -9.26 5.10
C ILE A 386 -15.32 -10.31 4.32
N MET A 387 -14.48 -11.05 5.03
CA MET A 387 -13.76 -12.19 4.48
C MET A 387 -13.56 -13.27 5.57
N PRO A 388 -13.64 -14.55 5.24
CA PRO A 388 -13.14 -15.61 6.12
C PRO A 388 -11.62 -15.56 6.19
N GLU A 389 -11.06 -16.17 7.23
CA GLU A 389 -9.64 -16.51 7.25
C GLU A 389 -9.29 -17.43 6.05
N GLN A 390 -8.17 -17.16 5.38
CA GLN A 390 -7.65 -18.08 4.36
C GLN A 390 -7.10 -19.34 5.04
N LEU A 391 -7.78 -20.46 4.84
CA LEU A 391 -7.38 -21.76 5.36
C LEU A 391 -6.59 -22.52 4.29
N PHE A 392 -5.32 -22.81 4.56
CA PHE A 392 -4.48 -23.65 3.71
C PHE A 392 -4.37 -25.06 4.33
N GLU A 393 -5.46 -25.81 4.24
CA GLU A 393 -5.59 -27.13 4.91
C GLU A 393 -4.59 -28.20 4.43
N ARG A 394 -4.02 -28.02 3.23
CA ARG A 394 -3.07 -28.95 2.58
C ARG A 394 -1.63 -28.45 2.63
N MET A 395 -1.36 -27.46 3.49
CA MET A 395 -0.01 -26.94 3.72
C MET A 395 0.90 -28.04 4.28
N ARG A 396 2.12 -28.07 3.77
CA ARG A 396 3.10 -29.09 4.13
C ARG A 396 3.64 -28.83 5.54
N ASP A 397 3.55 -29.80 6.42
CA ASP A 397 4.23 -29.70 7.71
C ASP A 397 5.75 -29.83 7.53
N PRO A 398 6.55 -28.85 7.95
CA PRO A 398 7.99 -28.84 7.71
C PRO A 398 8.71 -30.10 8.23
N LEU A 399 8.39 -30.50 9.46
CA LEU A 399 9.04 -31.61 10.12
C LEU A 399 8.62 -32.95 9.50
N LEU A 400 7.35 -33.10 9.11
CA LEU A 400 6.83 -34.33 8.50
C LEU A 400 7.56 -34.73 7.20
N PHE A 401 8.08 -33.76 6.45
CA PHE A 401 8.73 -34.01 5.16
C PHE A 401 10.27 -33.94 5.20
N ILE A 402 10.86 -33.59 6.35
CA ILE A 402 12.30 -33.61 6.55
C ILE A 402 12.73 -35.02 7.00
N THR A 403 13.44 -35.73 6.12
CA THR A 403 13.99 -37.07 6.40
C THR A 403 15.47 -37.05 6.79
N ASP A 404 16.15 -35.91 6.62
CA ASP A 404 17.58 -35.74 6.86
C ASP A 404 17.81 -34.69 7.96
N PRO A 405 18.45 -35.05 9.10
CA PRO A 405 18.79 -34.11 10.17
C PRO A 405 19.64 -32.92 9.71
N ALA A 406 20.41 -33.03 8.62
CA ALA A 406 21.20 -31.92 8.09
C ALA A 406 20.34 -30.75 7.57
N LYS A 407 19.05 -31.01 7.28
CA LYS A 407 18.08 -29.98 6.84
C LYS A 407 17.40 -29.25 8.00
N LEU A 408 17.65 -29.67 9.25
CA LEU A 408 17.22 -28.91 10.41
C LEU A 408 18.01 -27.60 10.54
N PRO A 409 17.48 -26.61 11.29
CA PRO A 409 18.21 -25.38 11.59
C PRO A 409 19.56 -25.67 12.22
N ASN A 410 20.61 -25.02 11.70
CA ASN A 410 21.96 -25.15 12.23
C ASN A 410 22.53 -23.76 12.41
N ALA A 411 22.69 -23.33 13.66
CA ALA A 411 23.13 -21.99 14.02
C ALA A 411 24.44 -21.58 13.34
N LEU A 412 25.38 -22.52 13.12
CA LEU A 412 26.65 -22.20 12.45
C LEU A 412 26.46 -21.95 10.94
N ARG A 413 25.65 -22.78 10.28
CA ARG A 413 25.36 -22.61 8.84
C ARG A 413 24.54 -21.35 8.60
N ASP A 414 23.53 -21.15 9.43
CA ASP A 414 22.54 -20.09 9.25
C ASP A 414 23.10 -18.70 9.63
N ASP A 415 24.11 -18.62 10.50
CA ASP A 415 24.80 -17.37 10.81
C ASP A 415 25.84 -16.97 9.76
N LEU A 416 26.54 -17.96 9.19
CA LEU A 416 27.57 -17.76 8.15
C LEU A 416 26.99 -17.60 6.75
N ASP A 417 25.68 -17.80 6.57
CA ASP A 417 25.02 -17.60 5.28
C ASP A 417 25.05 -16.11 4.88
N PRO A 418 25.69 -15.74 3.75
CA PRO A 418 25.68 -14.37 3.26
C PRO A 418 24.27 -13.91 2.90
N GLN A 419 23.38 -14.82 2.52
CA GLN A 419 22.01 -14.52 2.14
C GLN A 419 21.02 -15.25 3.05
N LYS A 420 20.48 -14.56 4.04
CA LYS A 420 19.50 -15.13 4.99
C LYS A 420 18.09 -15.26 4.38
N VAL A 421 18.00 -15.81 3.18
CA VAL A 421 16.78 -15.97 2.36
C VAL A 421 16.66 -17.43 1.89
N GLU A 422 15.44 -17.96 1.93
CA GLU A 422 15.11 -19.31 1.47
C GLU A 422 14.01 -19.28 0.41
N ARG A 423 14.11 -20.16 -0.59
CA ARG A 423 13.07 -20.36 -1.60
C ARG A 423 11.89 -21.14 -1.03
N MET A 424 10.69 -20.60 -1.15
CA MET A 424 9.45 -21.30 -0.86
C MET A 424 8.92 -22.01 -2.11
N SER A 425 8.62 -23.30 -1.98
CA SER A 425 8.06 -24.11 -3.08
C SER A 425 6.53 -24.16 -3.03
N LYS A 426 5.88 -24.31 -4.19
CA LYS A 426 4.40 -24.38 -4.26
C LYS A 426 3.84 -25.60 -3.51
N GLY A 427 4.59 -26.70 -3.47
CA GLY A 427 4.28 -27.90 -2.70
C GLY A 427 4.29 -27.69 -1.19
N GLU A 428 4.86 -26.58 -0.69
CA GLU A 428 4.76 -26.21 0.72
C GLU A 428 3.41 -25.59 1.07
N VAL A 429 2.77 -24.90 0.12
CA VAL A 429 1.43 -24.29 0.28
C VAL A 429 0.34 -25.33 0.03
N ASP A 430 0.49 -26.12 -1.02
CA ASP A 430 -0.45 -27.19 -1.37
C ASP A 430 0.31 -28.46 -1.77
N THR A 431 0.24 -29.48 -0.92
CA THR A 431 0.86 -30.80 -1.18
C THR A 431 0.34 -31.52 -2.43
N SER A 432 -0.83 -31.14 -2.94
CA SER A 432 -1.44 -31.72 -4.15
C SER A 432 -1.40 -30.78 -5.37
N HIS A 433 -0.55 -29.76 -5.31
CA HIS A 433 -0.31 -28.84 -6.43
C HIS A 433 0.20 -29.59 -7.67
N SER A 434 -0.20 -29.19 -8.87
CA SER A 434 0.23 -29.80 -10.14
C SER A 434 1.74 -29.69 -10.41
N ASP A 435 2.35 -28.55 -10.05
CA ASP A 435 3.80 -28.31 -9.99
C ASP A 435 4.34 -28.06 -8.56
N PRO A 436 4.60 -29.10 -7.73
CA PRO A 436 5.04 -28.93 -6.34
C PRO A 436 6.43 -28.29 -6.18
N ASN A 437 7.30 -28.45 -7.16
CA ASN A 437 8.69 -27.94 -7.12
C ASN A 437 8.80 -26.52 -7.70
N GLY A 438 7.69 -25.97 -8.22
CA GLY A 438 7.62 -24.60 -8.70
C GLY A 438 7.93 -23.57 -7.60
N LEU A 439 8.43 -22.40 -8.02
CA LEU A 439 8.66 -21.27 -7.12
C LEU A 439 7.31 -20.69 -6.69
N PHE A 440 7.09 -20.57 -5.39
CA PHE A 440 5.97 -19.81 -4.84
C PHE A 440 6.41 -18.38 -4.51
N GLY A 441 7.53 -18.22 -3.80
CA GLY A 441 8.13 -16.93 -3.48
C GLY A 441 9.39 -17.11 -2.64
N TYR A 442 9.90 -16.02 -2.08
CA TYR A 442 11.07 -16.01 -1.20
C TYR A 442 10.65 -15.64 0.22
N ARG A 443 11.26 -16.29 1.21
CA ARG A 443 11.00 -16.09 2.64
C ARG A 443 12.30 -15.91 3.42
N PRO A 444 12.28 -15.27 4.60
CA PRO A 444 13.45 -15.26 5.48
C PRO A 444 13.90 -16.67 5.85
N LEU A 445 15.20 -16.88 6.01
CA LEU A 445 15.78 -18.16 6.42
C LEU A 445 15.12 -18.66 7.73
N ASN A 446 14.81 -19.96 7.78
CA ASN A 446 14.16 -20.63 8.92
C ASN A 446 12.74 -20.14 9.26
N TRP A 447 12.14 -19.25 8.47
CA TRP A 447 10.76 -18.79 8.71
C TRP A 447 9.75 -19.94 8.77
N MET A 448 10.03 -21.05 8.09
CA MET A 448 9.23 -22.27 8.11
C MET A 448 8.99 -22.85 9.52
N TRP A 449 9.86 -22.57 10.49
CA TRP A 449 9.71 -23.01 11.89
C TRP A 449 8.86 -22.06 12.73
N GLN A 450 8.59 -20.86 12.23
CA GLN A 450 7.65 -19.90 12.82
C GLN A 450 6.23 -20.16 12.26
N ALA A 451 5.76 -21.40 12.40
CA ALA A 451 4.56 -21.86 11.72
C ALA A 451 3.27 -21.42 12.44
N SER A 452 2.37 -20.79 11.68
CA SER A 452 0.94 -20.71 11.97
C SER A 452 0.24 -21.61 10.96
N ASN A 453 -0.19 -22.80 11.38
CA ASN A 453 -0.73 -23.82 10.48
C ASN A 453 -2.23 -24.06 10.70
N THR A 454 -2.94 -24.38 9.62
CA THR A 454 -4.34 -24.77 9.64
C THR A 454 -4.44 -26.25 9.31
N ARG A 455 -4.82 -27.06 10.31
CA ARG A 455 -4.89 -28.52 10.20
C ARG A 455 -6.33 -29.00 10.37
N ILE A 456 -6.95 -29.43 9.28
CA ILE A 456 -8.32 -29.96 9.25
C ILE A 456 -8.25 -31.47 9.00
N GLY A 457 -8.62 -32.27 10.00
CA GLY A 457 -8.50 -33.73 9.97
C GLY A 457 -9.81 -34.48 10.16
N GLY A 458 -9.75 -35.81 10.17
CA GLY A 458 -10.91 -36.68 10.45
C GLY A 458 -11.98 -36.61 9.37
N LYS A 459 -13.26 -36.54 9.77
CA LYS A 459 -14.39 -36.48 8.84
C LYS A 459 -14.39 -35.25 7.91
N TRP A 460 -13.62 -34.22 8.27
CA TRP A 460 -13.47 -32.99 7.49
C TRP A 460 -12.26 -33.02 6.54
N PHE A 461 -11.46 -34.08 6.56
CA PHE A 461 -10.26 -34.21 5.74
C PHE A 461 -10.60 -34.29 4.25
N LYS A 462 -9.86 -33.55 3.42
CA LYS A 462 -9.98 -33.56 1.97
C LYS A 462 -8.62 -33.81 1.33
N SER A 463 -8.57 -34.77 0.41
CA SER A 463 -7.32 -35.19 -0.24
C SER A 463 -6.92 -34.34 -1.44
N ALA A 464 -7.88 -33.70 -2.11
CA ALA A 464 -7.64 -32.85 -3.29
C ALA A 464 -8.65 -31.70 -3.36
N PRO A 465 -8.38 -30.58 -4.04
CA PRO A 465 -9.32 -29.45 -4.08
C PRO A 465 -10.57 -29.77 -4.92
N SER A 466 -10.46 -30.71 -5.86
CA SER A 466 -11.54 -31.13 -6.77
C SER A 466 -12.43 -32.26 -6.23
N THR A 467 -12.18 -32.76 -5.01
CA THR A 467 -13.01 -33.84 -4.44
C THR A 467 -14.45 -33.37 -4.24
N ALA A 468 -15.41 -34.24 -4.58
CA ALA A 468 -16.85 -33.92 -4.58
C ALA A 468 -17.35 -33.34 -3.25
N PHE A 469 -18.38 -32.49 -3.36
CA PHE A 469 -19.07 -31.84 -2.27
C PHE A 469 -19.46 -32.83 -1.15
N ASN A 470 -19.13 -32.46 0.10
CA ASN A 470 -19.53 -33.19 1.31
C ASN A 470 -20.28 -32.22 2.23
N GLU A 471 -21.46 -32.58 2.70
CA GLU A 471 -22.29 -31.76 3.61
C GLU A 471 -21.53 -31.38 4.89
N ASP A 472 -20.68 -32.25 5.43
CA ASP A 472 -19.83 -31.97 6.60
C ASP A 472 -18.85 -30.80 6.36
N ARG A 473 -18.60 -30.39 5.11
CA ARG A 473 -17.71 -29.27 4.75
C ARG A 473 -18.39 -27.91 4.74
N GLN A 474 -19.73 -27.85 4.80
CA GLN A 474 -20.45 -26.58 4.93
C GLN A 474 -20.14 -25.85 6.26
N HIS A 475 -19.53 -26.56 7.22
CA HIS A 475 -18.97 -25.98 8.44
C HIS A 475 -17.74 -25.09 8.24
N PHE A 476 -17.15 -25.01 7.05
CA PHE A 476 -16.01 -24.14 6.78
C PHE A 476 -16.29 -23.26 5.57
N TRP A 477 -16.01 -21.97 5.70
CA TRP A 477 -16.00 -21.05 4.57
C TRP A 477 -14.59 -20.98 3.98
N THR A 478 -14.30 -21.89 3.04
CA THR A 478 -13.02 -21.94 2.34
C THR A 478 -13.15 -21.41 0.92
N VAL A 479 -12.24 -20.52 0.52
CA VAL A 479 -12.05 -20.11 -0.88
C VAL A 479 -10.93 -20.99 -1.44
N GLU A 480 -11.31 -22.17 -1.94
CA GLU A 480 -10.36 -23.14 -2.46
C GLU A 480 -9.99 -22.78 -3.90
N VAL A 481 -8.74 -22.37 -4.10
CA VAL A 481 -8.13 -22.18 -5.42
C VAL A 481 -7.40 -23.46 -5.79
N THR A 482 -7.66 -23.99 -6.99
CA THR A 482 -6.86 -25.09 -7.56
C THR A 482 -5.49 -24.53 -7.94
N ASP A 483 -4.41 -25.16 -7.48
CA ASP A 483 -3.02 -24.73 -7.73
C ASP A 483 -2.72 -23.28 -7.29
N PRO A 484 -2.68 -23.01 -5.97
CA PRO A 484 -2.38 -21.67 -5.46
C PRO A 484 -0.97 -21.22 -5.88
N SER A 485 -0.89 -20.01 -6.43
CA SER A 485 0.36 -19.35 -6.80
C SER A 485 0.40 -17.93 -6.23
N TYR A 486 1.60 -17.40 -5.99
CA TYR A 486 1.77 -16.04 -5.51
C TYR A 486 1.51 -15.04 -6.64
N ASN A 487 0.23 -14.77 -6.89
CA ASN A 487 -0.26 -13.87 -7.92
C ASN A 487 -1.23 -12.84 -7.29
N SER A 488 -1.89 -12.02 -8.11
CA SER A 488 -2.85 -11.02 -7.61
C SER A 488 -3.97 -11.65 -6.78
N ASP A 489 -4.48 -12.82 -7.16
CA ASP A 489 -5.56 -13.53 -6.46
C ASP A 489 -5.15 -14.02 -5.06
N PHE A 490 -3.84 -14.24 -4.86
CA PHE A 490 -3.32 -14.48 -3.52
C PHE A 490 -3.51 -13.24 -2.64
N MET A 491 -3.27 -12.02 -3.14
CA MET A 491 -3.32 -10.78 -2.35
C MET A 491 -4.71 -10.14 -2.22
N ILE A 492 -5.56 -10.33 -3.23
CA ILE A 492 -6.92 -9.78 -3.31
C ILE A 492 -7.92 -10.87 -3.67
N SER A 493 -9.15 -10.78 -3.17
CA SER A 493 -10.20 -11.75 -3.52
C SER A 493 -10.82 -11.41 -4.89
N GLU A 494 -10.25 -11.95 -5.97
CA GLU A 494 -10.83 -11.79 -7.30
C GLU A 494 -12.07 -12.67 -7.46
N THR A 495 -11.91 -13.96 -7.13
CA THR A 495 -12.99 -14.95 -7.14
C THR A 495 -13.37 -15.30 -5.70
N PHE A 496 -14.66 -15.28 -5.40
CA PHE A 496 -15.14 -15.49 -4.04
C PHE A 496 -16.45 -16.28 -4.05
N ASN A 497 -16.54 -17.32 -3.22
CA ASN A 497 -17.67 -18.22 -3.16
C ASN A 497 -18.57 -17.92 -1.93
N THR A 498 -19.87 -18.11 -2.07
CA THR A 498 -20.88 -17.94 -1.01
C THR A 498 -21.52 -19.26 -0.61
N LEU A 499 -20.84 -20.38 -0.85
CA LEU A 499 -21.34 -21.74 -0.63
C LEU A 499 -21.91 -22.05 0.77
N PRO A 500 -21.40 -21.48 1.90
CA PRO A 500 -21.97 -21.81 3.21
C PRO A 500 -23.29 -21.08 3.51
N PHE A 501 -23.69 -20.11 2.67
CA PHE A 501 -24.95 -19.37 2.84
C PHE A 501 -26.11 -20.10 2.17
N VAL A 502 -27.27 -20.07 2.82
CA VAL A 502 -28.50 -20.69 2.30
C VAL A 502 -28.95 -20.01 1.00
N VAL A 503 -28.82 -18.68 0.94
CA VAL A 503 -29.13 -17.87 -0.24
C VAL A 503 -27.84 -17.36 -0.86
N THR A 504 -27.49 -17.88 -2.03
CA THR A 504 -26.23 -17.55 -2.72
C THR A 504 -26.32 -16.34 -3.66
N ASN A 505 -27.54 -15.87 -3.97
CA ASN A 505 -27.80 -14.80 -4.93
C ASN A 505 -28.04 -13.42 -4.28
N GLN A 506 -27.71 -13.27 -2.99
CA GLN A 506 -27.91 -12.02 -2.24
C GLN A 506 -26.62 -11.61 -1.52
N ASP A 507 -26.57 -10.36 -1.08
CA ASP A 507 -25.46 -9.83 -0.28
C ASP A 507 -25.40 -10.55 1.08
N VAL A 508 -24.19 -10.75 1.57
CA VAL A 508 -23.90 -11.69 2.67
C VAL A 508 -24.02 -11.04 4.05
N GLY A 509 -23.81 -9.73 4.12
CA GLY A 509 -23.95 -8.96 5.36
C GLY A 509 -24.97 -7.84 5.23
N GLU A 510 -25.69 -7.57 6.31
CA GLU A 510 -26.45 -6.33 6.54
C GLU A 510 -25.67 -5.45 7.50
N VAL A 511 -25.55 -4.17 7.16
CA VAL A 511 -24.74 -3.20 7.89
C VAL A 511 -25.62 -2.05 8.34
N GLN A 512 -25.50 -1.68 9.61
CA GLN A 512 -26.09 -0.48 10.20
C GLN A 512 -24.98 0.38 10.80
N ILE A 513 -25.01 1.67 10.49
CA ILE A 513 -24.01 2.64 10.92
C ILE A 513 -24.73 3.75 11.66
N HIS A 514 -24.27 4.01 12.87
CA HIS A 514 -24.75 5.12 13.67
C HIS A 514 -23.58 5.87 14.26
N GLY A 515 -23.58 7.20 14.13
CA GLY A 515 -22.53 8.00 14.72
C GLY A 515 -22.67 9.48 14.46
N THR A 516 -21.71 10.23 14.97
CA THR A 516 -21.67 11.68 14.79
C THR A 516 -20.25 12.12 14.52
N ALA A 517 -20.06 12.78 13.38
CA ALA A 517 -18.84 13.49 13.05
C ALA A 517 -18.95 14.96 13.48
N ILE A 518 -18.15 15.35 14.46
CA ILE A 518 -18.08 16.73 14.96
C ILE A 518 -16.94 17.43 14.23
N ILE A 519 -17.28 18.41 13.40
CA ILE A 519 -16.35 19.11 12.52
C ILE A 519 -16.25 20.57 12.99
N GLU A 520 -15.04 21.05 13.23
CA GLU A 520 -14.76 22.44 13.59
C GLU A 520 -14.15 23.15 12.38
N GLY A 521 -14.79 24.21 11.89
CA GLY A 521 -14.47 24.77 10.58
C GLY A 521 -14.79 26.26 10.42
N ASN A 522 -14.53 26.77 9.21
CA ASN A 522 -14.80 28.16 8.86
C ASN A 522 -16.23 28.40 8.34
N THR A 523 -17.02 27.33 8.15
CA THR A 523 -18.42 27.42 7.76
C THR A 523 -19.19 28.27 8.78
N GLN A 524 -19.99 29.22 8.34
CA GLN A 524 -20.82 30.05 9.23
C GLN A 524 -22.27 29.60 9.12
N PHE A 525 -22.95 29.47 10.26
CA PHE A 525 -24.37 29.15 10.32
C PHE A 525 -25.19 30.42 10.52
N GLY A 526 -26.30 30.52 9.78
CA GLY A 526 -27.29 31.57 9.97
C GLY A 526 -28.01 31.44 11.31
N THR A 527 -28.66 32.52 11.74
CA THR A 527 -29.57 32.48 12.89
C THR A 527 -30.82 31.65 12.58
N ARG A 528 -31.54 31.22 13.61
CA ARG A 528 -32.80 30.47 13.47
C ARG A 528 -33.75 31.21 12.53
N LEU A 529 -34.17 30.53 11.47
CA LEU A 529 -35.25 31.00 10.61
C LEU A 529 -36.57 30.84 11.34
N LEU A 530 -37.36 31.91 11.40
CA LEU A 530 -38.73 31.91 11.88
C LEU A 530 -39.63 31.99 10.67
N GLU A 531 -40.63 31.12 10.59
CA GLU A 531 -41.59 31.12 9.50
C GLU A 531 -42.50 32.35 9.63
N ASN A 532 -42.37 33.27 8.67
CA ASN A 532 -43.15 34.50 8.46
C ASN A 532 -43.96 35.04 9.65
N ASP A 533 -43.28 35.46 10.71
CA ASP A 533 -43.94 35.93 11.95
C ASP A 533 -44.42 37.39 11.87
N ASN A 534 -44.06 38.16 10.82
CA ASN A 534 -44.27 39.63 10.72
C ASN A 534 -43.84 40.45 11.96
N ALA A 535 -43.28 39.83 13.00
CA ALA A 535 -43.01 40.41 14.31
C ALA A 535 -42.01 41.56 14.25
N TYR A 536 -41.08 41.53 13.30
CA TYR A 536 -40.18 42.66 13.09
C TYR A 536 -40.93 43.92 12.67
N VAL A 537 -41.90 43.80 11.76
CA VAL A 537 -42.68 44.95 11.28
C VAL A 537 -43.64 45.44 12.36
N GLU A 538 -44.26 44.54 13.13
CA GLU A 538 -45.16 44.90 14.22
C GLU A 538 -44.44 45.58 15.39
N VAL A 539 -43.26 45.08 15.78
CA VAL A 539 -42.43 45.73 16.80
C VAL A 539 -41.88 47.06 16.28
N LEU A 540 -41.46 47.13 15.02
CA LEU A 540 -40.97 48.37 14.42
C LEU A 540 -42.07 49.44 14.34
N ALA A 541 -43.35 49.06 14.19
CA ALA A 541 -44.48 49.97 14.23
C ALA A 541 -44.79 50.53 15.64
N GLN A 542 -44.37 49.84 16.71
CA GLN A 542 -44.48 50.33 18.09
C GLN A 542 -43.35 51.28 18.48
N VAL A 543 -42.24 51.29 17.73
CA VAL A 543 -41.11 52.18 17.99
C VAL A 543 -41.36 53.52 17.31
N ASP A 544 -41.48 54.59 18.10
CA ASP A 544 -41.58 55.96 17.60
C ASP A 544 -40.26 56.41 16.93
N GLN A 545 -40.22 56.30 15.60
CA GLN A 545 -39.07 56.68 14.77
C GLN A 545 -38.93 58.20 14.58
N SER A 546 -39.90 59.01 15.04
CA SER A 546 -39.88 60.46 14.85
C SER A 546 -38.78 61.19 15.64
N ARG A 547 -38.12 60.50 16.59
CA ARG A 547 -37.00 61.05 17.40
C ARG A 547 -35.63 60.92 16.75
N LEU A 548 -35.48 60.15 15.67
CA LEU A 548 -34.19 59.92 14.99
C LEU A 548 -34.15 60.68 13.66
N THR A 549 -34.11 62.01 13.72
CA THR A 549 -33.63 62.82 12.59
C THR A 549 -32.15 62.53 12.40
N LYS A 550 -31.83 61.74 11.38
CA LYS A 550 -30.48 61.64 10.82
C LYS A 550 -30.17 63.02 10.25
N GLY A 551 -29.35 63.80 10.96
CA GLY A 551 -28.72 64.98 10.39
C GLY A 551 -28.01 64.57 9.11
N VAL A 552 -28.32 65.28 8.02
CA VAL A 552 -27.68 65.15 6.72
C VAL A 552 -26.17 65.23 6.85
#